data_AF-A0A2V3U9J9-F1
#
_entry.id   AF-A0A2V3U9J9-F1
#
_cell.length_a   1.000
_cell.length_b   1.000
_cell.length_c   1.000
_cell.angle_alpha   90.00
_cell.angle_beta   90.00
_cell.angle_gamma   90.00
#
_symmetry.space_group_name_H-M   'P 1'
#
loop_
_entity.id
_entity.type
_entity.pdbx_description
1 polymer ?
#
loop_
_entity_poly.entity_id
_entity_poly.type
_entity_poly.pdbx_seq_one_letter_code
_entity_poly.pdbx_strand_id
1 'polypeptide(L)'
;MITRTVLITRTVLATVVALGILSLAFSPPAAAQSAAQNAQRERMTTCNSDAKAKSLSGNQRKAFMSDCLAGKTGGGEQKALTAPQQRMKDCNADATKQALTGEKRKAFMSTCLKG
;
A
#
# COMPACT_ATOMS: atom_id res chain seq x y z
N MET A 1 -42.02 4.20 38.57
CA MET A 1 -41.10 4.62 37.50
C MET A 1 -40.97 3.60 36.36
N ILE A 2 -41.12 2.30 36.61
CA ILE A 2 -40.93 1.24 35.59
C ILE A 2 -42.05 1.20 34.54
N THR A 3 -43.31 1.54 34.90
CA THR A 3 -44.46 1.48 33.97
C THR A 3 -44.45 2.57 32.89
N ARG A 4 -43.84 3.74 33.17
CA ARG A 4 -43.69 4.83 32.19
C ARG A 4 -42.63 4.52 31.15
N THR A 5 -41.55 3.86 31.54
CA THR A 5 -40.46 3.48 30.65
C THR A 5 -40.92 2.46 29.60
N VAL A 6 -41.73 1.47 29.99
CA VAL A 6 -42.24 0.42 29.08
C VAL A 6 -43.21 0.97 28.02
N LEU A 7 -43.99 2.02 28.35
CA LEU A 7 -44.92 2.65 27.41
C LEU A 7 -44.18 3.48 26.33
N ILE A 8 -43.05 4.10 26.71
CA ILE A 8 -42.19 4.88 25.82
C ILE A 8 -41.43 3.96 24.85
N THR A 9 -40.97 2.77 25.29
CA THR A 9 -40.27 1.83 24.39
C THR A 9 -41.19 1.20 23.36
N ARG A 10 -42.47 0.96 23.69
CA ARG A 10 -43.45 0.37 22.74
C ARG A 10 -43.95 1.36 21.70
N THR A 11 -44.01 2.66 22.02
CA THR A 11 -44.44 3.70 21.08
C THR A 11 -43.35 4.08 20.08
N VAL A 12 -42.08 4.09 20.50
CA VAL A 12 -40.93 4.32 19.60
C VAL A 12 -40.72 3.18 18.61
N LEU A 13 -41.01 1.93 19.01
CA LEU A 13 -40.86 0.78 18.11
C LEU A 13 -41.93 0.73 16.99
N ALA A 14 -43.10 1.34 17.20
CA ALA A 14 -44.18 1.36 16.22
C ALA A 14 -44.06 2.50 15.17
N THR A 15 -43.28 3.55 15.44
CA THR A 15 -43.14 4.71 14.52
C THR A 15 -41.93 4.64 13.60
N VAL A 16 -40.92 3.81 13.91
CA VAL A 16 -39.72 3.64 13.05
C VAL A 16 -39.99 2.77 11.82
N VAL A 17 -41.08 1.99 11.81
CA VAL A 17 -41.44 1.10 10.68
C VAL A 17 -42.06 1.84 9.49
N ALA A 18 -42.49 3.10 9.65
CA ALA A 18 -43.27 3.82 8.62
C ALA A 18 -42.50 4.88 7.79
N LEU A 19 -41.20 5.12 8.04
CA LEU A 19 -40.42 6.17 7.34
C LEU A 19 -39.04 5.69 6.83
N GLY A 20 -38.89 4.40 6.58
CA GLY A 20 -37.62 3.78 6.17
C GLY A 20 -37.54 3.32 4.71
N ILE A 21 -38.38 3.85 3.81
CA ILE A 21 -38.46 3.40 2.40
C ILE A 21 -38.09 4.56 1.45
N LEU A 22 -36.87 5.10 1.52
CA LEU A 22 -36.26 5.82 0.39
C LEU A 22 -34.74 5.96 0.53
N SER A 23 -34.03 4.83 0.54
CA SER A 23 -32.58 4.83 0.27
C SER A 23 -32.30 3.86 -0.87
N LEU A 24 -32.83 4.20 -2.06
CA LEU A 24 -32.37 3.58 -3.29
C LEU A 24 -30.92 4.02 -3.56
N ALA A 25 -30.00 3.09 -3.34
CA ALA A 25 -28.92 2.76 -4.25
C ALA A 25 -28.18 3.95 -4.91
N PHE A 26 -27.36 4.66 -4.14
CA PHE A 26 -26.16 5.28 -4.72
C PHE A 26 -25.02 4.26 -4.60
N SER A 27 -24.97 3.30 -5.54
CA SER A 27 -23.76 2.51 -5.76
C SER A 27 -22.78 3.38 -6.55
N PRO A 28 -21.63 3.80 -6.00
CA PRO A 28 -20.64 4.49 -6.79
C PRO A 28 -20.24 3.59 -7.97
N PRO A 29 -20.12 4.14 -9.20
CA PRO A 29 -19.71 3.34 -10.36
C PRO A 29 -18.37 2.67 -10.03
N ALA A 30 -18.29 1.35 -10.24
CA ALA A 30 -17.04 0.62 -10.14
C ALA A 30 -16.07 1.22 -11.15
N ALA A 31 -15.18 2.10 -10.70
CA ALA A 31 -14.12 2.65 -11.54
C ALA A 31 -13.31 1.46 -12.08
N ALA A 32 -13.26 1.33 -13.41
CA ALA A 32 -12.47 0.30 -14.05
C ALA A 32 -11.01 0.45 -13.61
N GLN A 33 -10.47 -0.58 -12.96
CA GLN A 33 -9.09 -0.59 -12.51
C GLN A 33 -8.18 -0.60 -13.74
N SER A 34 -7.22 0.33 -13.79
CA SER A 34 -6.27 0.37 -14.91
C SER A 34 -5.40 -0.89 -14.94
N ALA A 35 -4.86 -1.24 -16.11
CA ALA A 35 -3.94 -2.39 -16.25
C ALA A 35 -2.73 -2.28 -15.30
N ALA A 36 -2.24 -1.06 -15.06
CA ALA A 36 -1.16 -0.81 -14.10
C ALA A 36 -1.57 -1.12 -12.64
N GLN A 37 -2.81 -0.81 -12.26
CA GLN A 37 -3.33 -1.15 -10.94
C GLN A 37 -3.51 -2.67 -10.77
N ASN A 38 -3.98 -3.36 -11.81
CA ASN A 38 -4.07 -4.82 -11.79
C ASN A 38 -2.70 -5.48 -11.65
N ALA A 39 -1.71 -5.05 -12.44
CA ALA A 39 -0.35 -5.57 -12.35
C ALA A 39 0.28 -5.35 -10.95
N GLN A 40 0.03 -4.20 -10.32
CA GLN A 40 0.50 -3.91 -8.97
C GLN A 40 -0.18 -4.79 -7.91
N ARG A 41 -1.46 -5.12 -8.10
CA ARG A 41 -2.24 -6.00 -7.20
C ARG A 41 -1.83 -7.47 -7.33
N GLU A 42 -1.58 -7.93 -8.55
CA GLU A 42 -1.03 -9.26 -8.82
C GLU A 42 0.34 -9.41 -8.19
N ARG A 43 1.23 -8.43 -8.40
CA ARG A 43 2.56 -8.39 -7.79
C ARG A 43 2.49 -8.48 -6.27
N MET A 44 1.60 -7.72 -5.63
CA MET A 44 1.39 -7.77 -4.18
C MET A 44 1.00 -9.18 -3.71
N THR A 45 0.15 -9.88 -4.46
CA THR A 45 -0.28 -11.25 -4.17
C THR A 45 0.90 -12.21 -4.25
N THR A 46 1.68 -12.16 -5.34
CA THR A 46 2.89 -12.97 -5.52
C THR A 46 3.91 -12.72 -4.41
N CYS A 47 4.20 -11.45 -4.09
CA CYS A 47 5.13 -11.11 -3.00
C CYS A 47 4.67 -11.67 -1.65
N ASN A 48 3.37 -11.67 -1.36
CA ASN A 48 2.87 -12.27 -0.11
C ASN A 48 3.00 -13.79 -0.11
N SER A 49 2.73 -14.44 -1.25
CA SER A 49 2.91 -15.89 -1.40
C SER A 49 4.37 -16.30 -1.21
N ASP A 50 5.29 -15.62 -1.91
CA ASP A 50 6.72 -15.90 -1.82
C ASP A 50 7.26 -15.66 -0.41
N ALA A 51 6.80 -14.61 0.27
CA ALA A 51 7.19 -14.34 1.66
C ALA A 51 6.75 -15.48 2.61
N LYS A 52 5.54 -16.04 2.41
CA LYS A 52 5.03 -17.19 3.16
C LYS A 52 5.79 -18.47 2.83
N ALA A 53 6.03 -18.75 1.55
CA ALA A 53 6.79 -19.92 1.10
C ALA A 53 8.24 -19.91 1.64
N LYS A 54 8.81 -18.72 1.82
CA LYS A 54 10.12 -18.52 2.45
C LYS A 54 10.07 -18.42 3.98
N SER A 55 8.90 -18.60 4.60
CA SER A 55 8.68 -18.49 6.05
C SER A 55 9.21 -17.18 6.65
N LEU A 56 9.20 -16.09 5.87
CA LEU A 56 9.72 -14.80 6.31
C LEU A 56 8.75 -14.17 7.31
N SER A 57 9.30 -13.69 8.42
CA SER A 57 8.56 -12.98 9.46
C SER A 57 9.32 -11.72 9.92
N GLY A 58 8.64 -10.86 10.68
CA GLY A 58 9.22 -9.63 11.24
C GLY A 58 9.92 -8.74 10.20
N ASN A 59 11.13 -8.28 10.54
CA ASN A 59 11.92 -7.39 9.69
C ASN A 59 12.29 -8.02 8.33
N GLN A 60 12.51 -9.34 8.29
CA GLN A 60 12.86 -10.05 7.07
C GLN A 60 11.72 -10.03 6.05
N ARG A 61 10.47 -10.25 6.50
CA ARG A 61 9.28 -10.13 5.63
C ARG A 61 9.12 -8.71 5.10
N LYS A 62 9.37 -7.70 5.94
CA LYS A 62 9.21 -6.30 5.55
C LYS A 62 10.23 -5.88 4.49
N ALA A 63 11.49 -6.29 4.65
CA ALA A 63 12.54 -6.07 3.66
C ALA A 63 12.20 -6.77 2.34
N PHE A 64 11.85 -8.05 2.40
CA PHE A 64 11.46 -8.83 1.23
C PHE A 64 10.27 -8.24 0.49
N MET A 65 9.21 -7.82 1.20
CA MET A 65 8.04 -7.23 0.57
C MET A 65 8.39 -5.91 -0.13
N SER A 66 9.25 -5.09 0.48
CA SER A 66 9.72 -3.83 -0.10
C SER A 66 10.51 -4.08 -1.38
N ASP A 67 11.44 -5.03 -1.37
CA ASP A 67 12.23 -5.37 -2.55
C ASP A 67 11.38 -6.05 -3.63
N CYS A 68 10.42 -6.88 -3.22
CA CYS A 68 9.52 -7.55 -4.14
C CYS A 68 8.58 -6.60 -4.85
N LEU A 69 7.96 -5.67 -4.14
CA LEU A 69 7.17 -4.60 -4.74
C LEU A 69 8.00 -3.66 -5.60
N ALA A 70 9.29 -3.49 -5.28
CA ALA A 70 10.20 -2.59 -6.00
C ALA A 70 10.83 -3.19 -7.27
N GLY A 71 10.46 -4.40 -7.72
CA GLY A 71 11.10 -4.97 -8.91
C GLY A 71 12.21 -5.97 -8.65
N LYS A 72 12.67 -6.12 -7.41
CA LYS A 72 14.02 -6.67 -7.14
C LYS A 72 14.05 -8.16 -6.80
N THR A 73 12.98 -8.70 -6.20
CA THR A 73 12.92 -10.09 -5.73
C THR A 73 11.51 -10.68 -5.87
N GLY A 74 11.33 -11.81 -6.52
CA GLY A 74 10.03 -12.44 -6.75
C GLY A 74 9.90 -12.74 -8.24
N GLY A 75 9.51 -13.97 -8.57
CA GLY A 75 9.69 -14.64 -9.89
C GLY A 75 9.05 -14.00 -11.13
N GLY A 76 8.69 -12.72 -11.08
CA GLY A 76 8.55 -11.91 -12.29
C GLY A 76 9.93 -11.46 -12.75
N GLU A 77 10.17 -11.55 -14.06
CA GLU A 77 11.35 -11.04 -14.75
C GLU A 77 11.90 -9.78 -14.06
N GLN A 78 13.16 -9.83 -13.62
CA GLN A 78 13.86 -8.67 -13.11
C GLN A 78 13.83 -7.63 -14.23
N LYS A 79 12.87 -6.70 -14.18
CA LYS A 79 12.86 -5.60 -15.11
C LYS A 79 14.15 -4.84 -14.83
N ALA A 80 15.12 -5.00 -15.73
CA ALA A 80 16.41 -4.36 -15.61
C ALA A 80 16.15 -2.88 -15.34
N LEU A 81 16.74 -2.38 -14.25
CA LEU A 81 16.69 -0.96 -13.95
C LEU A 81 17.27 -0.25 -15.16
N THR A 82 16.61 0.80 -15.63
CA THR A 82 17.22 1.65 -16.65
C THR A 82 18.51 2.24 -16.07
N ALA A 83 19.50 2.54 -16.91
CA ALA A 83 20.77 3.09 -16.45
C ALA A 83 20.62 4.28 -15.46
N PRO A 84 19.66 5.21 -15.65
CA PRO A 84 19.38 6.26 -14.66
C PRO A 84 18.87 5.75 -13.30
N GLN A 85 18.01 4.74 -13.30
CA GLN A 85 17.45 4.16 -12.06
C GLN A 85 18.51 3.38 -11.29
N GLN A 86 19.38 2.66 -12.01
CA GLN A 86 20.51 1.96 -11.44
C GLN A 86 21.50 2.96 -10.80
N ARG A 87 21.87 4.03 -11.53
CA ARG A 87 22.73 5.08 -10.99
C ARG A 87 22.15 5.74 -9.74
N MET A 88 20.86 6.07 -9.72
CA MET A 88 20.23 6.66 -8.53
C MET A 88 20.32 5.72 -7.32
N LYS A 89 20.15 4.41 -7.54
CA LYS A 89 20.28 3.41 -6.48
C LYS A 89 21.71 3.35 -5.94
N ASP A 90 22.71 3.31 -6.82
CA ASP A 90 24.11 3.21 -6.46
C ASP A 90 24.60 4.48 -5.74
N CYS A 91 24.25 5.66 -6.27
CA CYS A 91 24.50 6.95 -5.63
C CYS A 91 23.92 6.99 -4.20
N ASN A 92 22.68 6.56 -3.98
CA ASN A 92 22.09 6.55 -2.63
C ASN A 92 22.77 5.54 -1.69
N ALA A 93 23.19 4.39 -2.20
CA ALA A 93 23.93 3.40 -1.43
C ALA A 93 25.28 3.97 -0.98
N ASP A 94 26.02 4.62 -1.88
CA ASP A 94 27.33 5.20 -1.56
C ASP A 94 27.24 6.39 -0.61
N ALA A 95 26.19 7.22 -0.73
CA ALA A 95 25.93 8.28 0.25
C ALA A 95 25.70 7.72 1.66
N THR A 96 25.03 6.57 1.75
CA THR A 96 24.75 5.90 3.03
C THR A 96 26.01 5.25 3.60
N LYS A 97 26.83 4.60 2.75
CA LYS A 97 28.13 4.03 3.15
C LYS A 97 29.08 5.10 3.68
N GLN A 98 29.04 6.31 3.10
CA GLN A 98 29.82 7.47 3.53
C GLN A 98 29.16 8.24 4.69
N ALA A 99 28.02 7.76 5.22
CA ALA A 99 27.23 8.42 6.26
C ALA A 99 26.94 9.91 5.97
N LEU A 100 26.76 10.26 4.69
CA LEU A 100 26.53 11.64 4.28
C LEU A 100 25.12 12.07 4.67
N THR A 101 25.05 13.22 5.33
CA THR A 101 23.81 13.87 5.75
C THR A 101 23.80 15.35 5.34
N GLY A 102 22.62 15.97 5.35
CA GLY A 102 22.45 17.39 5.04
C GLY A 102 23.04 17.81 3.69
N GLU A 103 23.71 18.95 3.68
CA GLU A 103 24.30 19.55 2.47
C GLU A 103 25.35 18.66 1.81
N LYS A 104 26.12 17.88 2.59
CA LYS A 104 27.12 16.95 2.04
C LYS A 104 26.48 15.86 1.18
N ARG A 105 25.33 15.33 1.60
CA ARG A 105 24.57 14.34 0.81
C ARG A 105 24.02 14.94 -0.47
N LYS A 106 23.48 16.16 -0.41
CA LYS A 106 22.93 16.84 -1.59
C LYS A 106 24.01 17.12 -2.63
N ALA A 107 25.15 17.66 -2.21
CA ALA A 107 26.29 17.92 -3.09
C ALA A 107 26.76 16.61 -3.75
N PHE A 108 26.95 15.56 -2.95
CA PHE A 108 27.32 14.24 -3.47
C PHE A 108 26.30 13.67 -4.46
N MET A 109 24.99 13.72 -4.16
CA MET A 109 23.96 13.28 -5.12
C MET A 109 24.00 14.07 -6.42
N SER A 110 24.15 15.39 -6.35
CA SER A 110 24.18 16.23 -7.54
C SER A 110 25.34 15.86 -8.46
N THR A 111 26.53 15.61 -7.90
CA THR A 111 27.70 15.18 -8.67
C THR A 111 27.53 13.75 -9.19
N CYS A 112 27.08 12.82 -8.35
CA CYS A 112 26.94 11.41 -8.70
C CYS A 112 25.92 11.17 -9.82
N LEU A 113 24.80 11.92 -9.82
CA LEU A 113 23.75 11.77 -10.83
C LEU A 113 24.08 12.41 -12.18
N LYS A 114 25.05 13.34 -12.23
CA LYS A 114 25.47 14.07 -13.46
C LYS A 114 26.56 13.36 -14.27
N GLY A 115 27.22 12.35 -13.71
CA GLY A 115 28.37 11.68 -14.34
C GLY A 115 28.02 10.80 -15.52
#